data_AF-A0AA42NRE2-F1
#
_entry.id   AF-A0AA42NRE2-F1
#
_cell.length_a   1.000
_cell.length_b   1.000
_cell.length_c   1.000
_cell.angle_alpha   90.00
_cell.angle_beta   90.00
_cell.angle_gamma   90.00
#
_symmetry.space_group_name_H-M   'P 1'
#
loop_
_entity.id
_entity.type
_entity.pdbx_description
1 polymer ?
#
loop_
_entity_poly.entity_id
_entity_poly.type
_entity_poly.pdbx_seq_one_letter_code
_entity_poly.pdbx_strand_id
1 'polypeptide(L)'
;METAHGNSQYFKTDQLFLSLSPLQLNLDIVTQIEKTLGLTLISEQQPHRVCFANQNAELQDAYKQVFTATDLLDYVYAVLISEKGTTDRIQLLSPSLPAIPYPTDNLNFWKLVKLGQQYRLSLS
;
A
#
# COMPACT_ATOMS: atom_id res chain seq x y z
N MET A 1 -30.35 11.42 -3.63
CA MET A 1 -29.18 11.97 -4.32
C MET A 1 -28.13 10.87 -4.29
N GLU A 2 -28.00 10.19 -5.41
CA GLU A 2 -27.23 8.96 -5.59
C GLU A 2 -25.78 9.35 -5.85
N THR A 3 -24.87 9.12 -4.90
CA THR A 3 -23.44 9.28 -5.15
C THR A 3 -22.94 8.07 -5.90
N ALA A 4 -22.69 8.24 -7.19
CA ALA A 4 -22.01 7.26 -8.02
C ALA A 4 -20.68 6.88 -7.35
N HIS A 5 -20.61 5.69 -6.75
CA HIS A 5 -19.34 5.03 -6.46
C HIS A 5 -18.73 4.64 -7.81
N GLY A 6 -18.05 5.60 -8.44
CA GLY A 6 -17.30 5.36 -9.65
C GLY A 6 -16.24 4.29 -9.37
N ASN A 7 -16.25 3.23 -10.17
CA ASN A 7 -15.16 2.26 -10.29
C ASN A 7 -13.88 2.96 -10.77
N SER A 8 -13.26 3.77 -9.91
CA SER A 8 -11.97 4.38 -10.21
C SER A 8 -10.90 3.30 -10.06
N GLN A 9 -10.19 3.02 -11.15
CA GLN A 9 -9.03 2.12 -11.16
C GLN A 9 -7.83 2.71 -10.41
N TYR A 10 -7.95 3.94 -9.91
CA TYR A 10 -6.90 4.70 -9.23
C TYR A 10 -7.44 5.41 -7.97
N PHE A 11 -6.53 5.72 -7.04
CA PHE A 11 -6.76 6.56 -5.87
C PHE A 11 -5.64 7.60 -5.72
N LYS A 12 -5.87 8.67 -4.95
CA LYS A 12 -4.81 9.65 -4.62
C LYS A 12 -4.13 9.31 -3.29
N THR A 13 -2.87 9.70 -3.14
CA THR A 13 -2.08 9.41 -1.94
C THR A 13 -2.64 10.08 -0.69
N ASP A 14 -3.14 11.30 -0.80
CA ASP A 14 -3.83 12.04 0.27
C ASP A 14 -5.22 11.45 0.61
N GLN A 15 -5.83 10.70 -0.31
CA GLN A 15 -7.05 9.94 -0.01
C GLN A 15 -6.75 8.67 0.78
N LEU A 16 -5.61 8.02 0.54
CA LEU A 16 -5.19 6.81 1.25
C LEU A 16 -4.58 7.13 2.62
N PHE A 17 -3.60 8.03 2.68
CA PHE A 17 -2.88 8.38 3.91
C PHE A 17 -3.53 9.59 4.59
N LEU A 18 -4.35 9.32 5.60
CA LEU A 18 -5.01 10.35 6.41
C LEU A 18 -4.04 11.05 7.36
N SER A 19 -3.01 10.31 7.83
CA SER A 19 -1.88 10.83 8.61
C SER A 19 -0.65 9.95 8.35
N LEU A 20 0.55 10.52 8.39
CA LEU A 20 1.81 9.78 8.23
C LEU A 20 2.51 9.49 9.58
N SER A 21 2.16 10.24 10.63
CA SER A 21 2.78 10.14 11.95
C SER A 21 1.75 10.46 13.06
N PRO A 22 1.13 9.46 13.70
CA PRO A 22 1.20 8.03 13.35
C PRO A 22 0.52 7.75 12.00
N LEU A 23 0.95 6.69 11.33
CA LEU A 23 0.40 6.29 10.03
C LEU A 23 -1.08 5.88 10.19
N GLN A 24 -1.97 6.63 9.54
CA GLN A 24 -3.41 6.41 9.53
C GLN A 24 -3.91 6.28 8.10
N LEU A 25 -4.69 5.24 7.84
CA LEU A 25 -5.19 4.89 6.52
C LEU A 25 -6.70 5.11 6.39
N ASN A 26 -7.13 5.43 5.18
CA ASN A 26 -8.54 5.40 4.81
C ASN A 26 -9.00 3.94 4.60
N LEU A 27 -9.93 3.49 5.46
CA LEU A 27 -10.40 2.11 5.47
C LEU A 27 -11.24 1.73 4.26
N ASP A 28 -11.88 2.67 3.57
CA ASP A 28 -12.66 2.34 2.37
C ASP A 28 -11.75 1.89 1.23
N ILE A 29 -10.63 2.60 1.02
CA ILE A 29 -9.60 2.26 0.03
C ILE A 29 -8.92 0.94 0.44
N VAL A 30 -8.57 0.79 1.72
CA VAL A 30 -7.98 -0.46 2.24
C VAL A 30 -8.92 -1.64 1.98
N THR A 31 -10.21 -1.50 2.29
CA THR A 31 -11.21 -2.57 2.10
C THR A 31 -11.31 -2.98 0.63
N GLN A 32 -11.18 -2.03 -0.30
CA GLN A 32 -11.15 -2.34 -1.73
C GLN A 32 -9.88 -3.09 -2.12
N ILE A 33 -8.72 -2.72 -1.57
CA ILE A 33 -7.44 -3.42 -1.78
C ILE A 33 -7.52 -4.85 -1.22
N GLU A 34 -8.02 -5.02 0.01
CA GLU A 34 -8.23 -6.33 0.65
C GLU A 34 -9.08 -7.25 -0.23
N LYS A 35 -10.23 -6.76 -0.70
CA LYS A 35 -11.13 -7.51 -1.59
C LYS A 35 -10.46 -7.89 -2.91
N THR A 36 -9.67 -6.99 -3.49
CA THR A 36 -9.02 -7.23 -4.78
C THR A 36 -7.90 -8.27 -4.67
N LEU A 37 -7.14 -8.23 -3.57
CA LEU A 37 -5.98 -9.11 -3.38
C LEU A 37 -6.30 -10.41 -2.63
N GLY A 38 -7.47 -10.50 -1.99
CA GLY A 38 -7.79 -11.58 -1.05
C GLY A 38 -6.88 -11.57 0.19
N LEU A 39 -6.43 -10.38 0.60
CA LEU A 39 -5.55 -10.18 1.75
C LEU A 39 -6.25 -9.38 2.85
N THR A 40 -5.71 -9.41 4.08
CA THR A 40 -6.23 -8.63 5.21
C THR A 40 -5.18 -7.68 5.79
N LEU A 41 -5.56 -6.43 6.06
CA LEU A 41 -4.73 -5.47 6.78
C LEU A 41 -4.60 -5.90 8.25
N ILE A 42 -3.36 -6.06 8.70
CA ILE A 42 -3.03 -6.22 10.12
C ILE A 42 -2.45 -4.93 10.68
N SER A 43 -2.99 -4.49 11.81
CA SER A 43 -2.44 -3.37 12.57
C SER A 43 -1.53 -3.90 13.68
N GLU A 44 -0.37 -3.28 13.85
CA GLU A 44 0.58 -3.59 14.93
C GLU A 44 -0.02 -3.42 16.34
N GLN A 45 -1.17 -2.73 16.44
CA GLN A 45 -1.89 -2.47 17.69
C GLN A 45 -2.87 -3.59 18.10
N GLN A 46 -3.03 -4.67 17.31
CA GLN A 46 -3.88 -5.81 17.67
C GLN A 46 -3.03 -7.03 18.07
N PRO A 47 -2.69 -7.19 19.37
CA PRO A 47 -1.83 -8.28 19.85
C PRO A 47 -2.43 -9.69 19.72
N HIS A 48 -3.69 -9.83 19.30
CA HIS A 48 -4.42 -11.11 19.35
C HIS A 48 -4.52 -11.88 18.02
N ARG A 49 -4.01 -11.36 16.90
CA ARG A 49 -4.05 -12.07 15.59
C ARG A 49 -2.87 -11.78 14.67
N VAL A 50 -1.66 -11.59 15.21
CA VAL A 50 -0.46 -11.50 14.37
C VAL A 50 -0.08 -12.94 13.97
N CYS A 51 -0.64 -13.43 12.86
CA CYS A 51 -0.07 -14.61 12.22
C CYS A 51 1.31 -14.19 11.70
N PHE A 52 2.37 -14.69 12.34
CA PHE A 52 3.77 -14.50 11.92
C PHE A 52 4.09 -15.12 10.54
N ALA A 53 3.08 -15.53 9.77
CA ALA A 53 3.23 -16.17 8.47
C ALA A 53 4.10 -15.35 7.52
N ASN A 54 3.98 -14.02 7.54
CA ASN A 54 4.73 -13.15 6.64
C ASN A 54 6.19 -12.89 7.04
N GLN A 55 6.62 -13.28 8.25
CA GLN A 55 8.00 -13.11 8.71
C GLN A 55 8.91 -14.26 8.28
N ASN A 56 8.35 -15.32 7.69
CA ASN A 56 9.16 -16.35 7.07
C ASN A 56 9.60 -15.85 5.68
N ALA A 57 10.88 -15.52 5.54
CA ALA A 57 11.47 -15.09 4.27
C ALA A 57 11.37 -16.15 3.16
N GLU A 58 11.14 -17.42 3.53
CA GLU A 58 10.94 -18.55 2.61
C GLU A 58 9.47 -18.72 2.19
N LEU A 59 8.52 -18.02 2.83
CA LEU A 59 7.12 -18.03 2.40
C LEU A 59 7.01 -17.31 1.05
N GLN A 60 6.63 -18.05 0.00
CA GLN A 60 6.42 -17.45 -1.31
C GLN A 60 5.31 -16.40 -1.23
N ASP A 61 5.46 -15.30 -1.97
CA ASP A 61 4.51 -14.18 -1.96
C ASP A 61 3.06 -14.63 -2.23
N ALA A 62 2.87 -15.67 -3.04
CA ALA A 62 1.57 -16.26 -3.36
C ALA A 62 0.81 -16.86 -2.15
N TYR A 63 1.49 -17.13 -1.03
CA TYR A 63 0.89 -17.69 0.18
C TYR A 63 0.70 -16.66 1.29
N LYS A 64 1.09 -15.40 1.07
CA LYS A 64 0.82 -14.34 2.04
C LYS A 64 -0.68 -14.08 2.10
N GLN A 65 -1.19 -13.93 3.32
CA GLN A 65 -2.63 -13.73 3.58
C GLN A 65 -2.93 -12.37 4.20
N VAL A 66 -1.90 -11.65 4.64
CA VAL A 66 -2.04 -10.36 5.33
C VAL A 66 -1.04 -9.34 4.79
N PHE A 67 -1.30 -8.05 4.97
CA PHE A 67 -0.36 -6.96 4.73
C PHE A 67 -0.47 -5.90 5.84
N THR A 68 0.51 -5.02 5.93
CA THR A 68 0.60 -3.95 6.94
C THR A 68 0.42 -2.58 6.30
N ALA A 69 0.21 -1.55 7.13
CA ALA A 69 0.18 -0.17 6.65
C ALA A 69 1.51 0.25 5.99
N THR A 70 2.64 -0.28 6.47
CA THR A 70 3.96 -0.07 5.88
C THR A 70 4.08 -0.72 4.49
N ASP A 71 3.49 -1.90 4.28
CA ASP A 71 3.48 -2.53 2.95
C ASP A 71 2.74 -1.66 1.93
N LEU A 72 1.63 -1.01 2.32
CA LEU A 72 0.94 -0.05 1.47
C LEU A 72 1.76 1.21 1.19
N LEU A 73 2.49 1.71 2.19
CA LEU A 73 3.43 2.80 2.00
C LEU A 73 4.50 2.43 0.95
N ASP A 74 5.07 1.25 1.08
CA ASP A 74 6.08 0.73 0.15
C ASP A 74 5.50 0.54 -1.27
N TYR A 75 4.31 -0.04 -1.41
CA TYR A 75 3.61 -0.13 -2.70
C TYR A 75 3.47 1.24 -3.38
N VAL A 76 3.03 2.26 -2.63
CA VAL A 76 2.89 3.64 -3.17
C VAL A 76 4.23 4.21 -3.59
N TYR A 77 5.30 4.01 -2.81
CA TYR A 77 6.64 4.44 -3.19
C TYR A 77 7.09 3.83 -4.52
N ALA A 78 6.88 2.53 -4.72
CA ALA A 78 7.25 1.85 -5.96
C ALA A 78 6.53 2.45 -7.18
N VAL A 79 5.22 2.69 -7.07
CA VAL A 79 4.43 3.32 -8.14
C VAL A 79 4.94 4.73 -8.42
N LEU A 80 5.06 5.58 -7.39
CA LEU A 80 5.46 6.99 -7.57
C LEU A 80 6.83 7.13 -8.20
N ILE A 81 7.78 6.27 -7.82
CA ILE A 81 9.13 6.30 -8.38
C ILE A 81 9.14 5.78 -9.80
N SER A 82 8.34 4.76 -10.13
CA SER A 82 8.21 4.30 -11.51
C SER A 82 7.66 5.39 -12.45
N GLU A 83 6.77 6.24 -11.95
CA GLU A 83 6.19 7.36 -12.71
C GLU A 83 7.12 8.57 -12.79
N LYS A 84 7.86 8.89 -11.71
CA LYS A 84 8.72 10.08 -11.64
C LYS A 84 10.15 9.86 -12.14
N GLY A 85 10.63 8.62 -12.15
CA GLY A 85 12.01 8.28 -12.49
C GLY A 85 13.07 8.75 -11.47
N THR A 86 12.68 9.28 -10.32
CA THR A 86 13.59 9.74 -9.26
C THR A 86 13.05 9.43 -7.87
N THR A 87 13.98 9.21 -6.94
CA THR A 87 13.75 9.07 -5.51
C THR A 87 13.75 10.42 -4.77
N ASP A 88 14.04 11.53 -5.46
CA ASP A 88 14.09 12.88 -4.84
C ASP A 88 12.80 13.22 -4.10
N ARG A 89 12.95 13.80 -2.89
CA ARG A 89 11.91 14.16 -1.90
C ARG A 89 10.46 14.04 -2.39
N ILE A 90 9.92 12.83 -2.33
CA ILE A 90 8.50 12.57 -2.58
C ILE A 90 7.70 13.09 -1.40
N GLN A 91 6.89 14.12 -1.63
CA GLN A 91 5.93 14.64 -0.66
C GLN A 91 4.61 13.90 -0.83
N LEU A 92 4.39 12.83 -0.06
CA LEU A 92 3.23 11.93 -0.17
C LEU A 92 1.86 12.63 -0.07
N LEU A 93 1.78 13.77 0.61
CA LEU A 93 0.54 14.53 0.79
C LEU A 93 0.41 15.68 -0.22
N SER A 94 1.26 15.72 -1.26
CA SER A 94 1.18 16.76 -2.28
C SER A 94 0.06 16.47 -3.29
N PRO A 95 -0.85 17.43 -3.56
CA PRO A 95 -1.94 17.23 -4.53
C PRO A 95 -1.44 17.10 -5.98
N SER A 96 -0.17 17.43 -6.25
CA SER A 96 0.45 17.29 -7.58
C SER A 96 0.90 15.87 -7.89
N LEU A 97 0.78 14.93 -6.95
CA LEU A 97 1.16 13.55 -7.19
C LEU A 97 0.24 12.87 -8.21
N PRO A 98 0.80 11.98 -9.06
CA PRO A 98 -0.01 11.15 -9.94
C PRO A 98 -0.95 10.28 -9.12
N ALA A 99 -2.03 9.83 -9.77
CA ALA A 99 -2.92 8.86 -9.14
C ALA A 99 -2.23 7.49 -9.07
N ILE A 100 -2.48 6.76 -8.00
CA ILE A 100 -1.94 5.42 -7.74
C ILE A 100 -2.96 4.39 -8.23
N PRO A 101 -2.58 3.40 -9.06
CA PRO A 101 -3.50 2.34 -9.45
C PRO A 101 -3.85 1.46 -8.25
N TYR A 102 -5.08 0.95 -8.21
CA TYR A 102 -5.39 -0.17 -7.32
C TYR A 102 -4.56 -1.40 -7.75
N PRO A 103 -4.01 -2.16 -6.79
CA PRO A 103 -3.26 -3.36 -7.12
C PRO A 103 -4.21 -4.42 -7.68
N THR A 104 -3.80 -5.09 -8.77
CA THR A 104 -4.66 -5.99 -9.53
C THR A 104 -4.52 -7.47 -9.15
N ASP A 105 -3.35 -7.84 -8.63
CA ASP A 105 -3.03 -9.21 -8.24
C ASP A 105 -1.97 -9.23 -7.14
N ASN A 106 -2.00 -10.31 -6.36
CA ASN A 106 -1.19 -10.51 -5.17
C ASN A 106 0.31 -10.58 -5.48
N LEU A 107 0.69 -11.25 -6.57
CA LEU A 107 2.10 -11.42 -6.95
C LEU A 107 2.75 -10.09 -7.32
N ASN A 108 2.10 -9.32 -8.18
CA ASN A 108 2.60 -8.01 -8.58
C ASN A 108 2.59 -7.01 -7.41
N PHE A 109 1.57 -7.06 -6.55
CA PHE A 109 1.53 -6.27 -5.32
C PHE A 109 2.79 -6.49 -4.47
N TRP A 110 3.14 -7.72 -4.12
CA TRP A 110 4.33 -7.98 -3.29
C TRP A 110 5.65 -7.66 -3.99
N LYS A 111 5.72 -7.83 -5.31
CA LYS A 111 6.89 -7.39 -6.08
C LYS A 111 7.11 -5.89 -5.95
N LEU A 112 6.04 -5.10 -6.06
CA LEU A 112 6.09 -3.65 -5.89
C LEU A 112 6.36 -3.25 -4.43
N VAL A 113 5.78 -3.94 -3.45
CA VAL A 113 6.10 -3.72 -2.03
C VAL A 113 7.60 -3.90 -1.77
N LYS A 114 8.21 -5.00 -2.26
CA LYS A 114 9.66 -5.23 -2.11
C LYS A 114 10.50 -4.12 -2.74
N LEU A 115 10.12 -3.69 -3.95
CA LEU A 115 10.82 -2.61 -4.66
C LEU A 115 10.69 -1.27 -3.92
N GLY A 116 9.49 -0.95 -3.47
CA GLY A 116 9.20 0.28 -2.74
C GLY A 116 9.91 0.36 -1.39
N GLN A 117 10.01 -0.77 -0.69
CA GLN A 117 10.79 -0.89 0.54
C GLN A 117 12.26 -0.53 0.31
N GLN A 118 12.88 -1.04 -0.78
CA GLN A 118 14.25 -0.69 -1.14
C GLN A 118 14.39 0.82 -1.36
N TYR A 119 13.44 1.43 -2.07
CA TYR A 119 13.47 2.87 -2.29
C TYR A 119 13.30 3.68 -1.00
N ARG A 120 12.30 3.35 -0.18
CA ARG A 120 12.06 4.05 1.09
C ARG A 120 13.27 3.97 2.02
N LEU A 121 13.90 2.80 2.13
CA LEU A 121 15.08 2.60 2.97
C LEU A 121 16.35 3.23 2.39
N SER A 122 16.43 3.40 1.07
CA SER A 122 17.56 4.13 0.43
C SER A 122 17.49 5.64 0.65
N LEU A 123 16.33 6.16 1.06
CA LEU A 123 16.08 7.57 1.34
C LEU A 123 16.27 7.96 2.82
N SER A 124 16.51 6.97 3.69
CA SER A 124 16.69 7.15 5.15
C SER A 124 18.14 7.23 5.58
#